data_AF-A0A2P9GVX5-F1
#
_entry.id   AF-A0A2P9GVX5-F1
#
_cell.length_a   1.000
_cell.length_b   1.000
_cell.length_c   1.000
_cell.angle_alpha   90.00
_cell.angle_beta   90.00
_cell.angle_gamma   90.00
#
_symmetry.space_group_name_H-M   'P 1'
#
loop_
_entity.id
_entity.type
_entity.pdbx_description
1 polymer ?
#
loop_
_entity_poly.entity_id
_entity_poly.type
_entity_poly.pdbx_seq_one_letter_code
_entity_poly.pdbx_strand_id
1 'polypeptide(L)' 'MNWAWRFGIIVLSGVPAIIGGGITYGLTENWAAVIVWEAIVFCLLVAVLLKGGKAGSSHHKVAVH' A
#
# COMPACT_ATOMS: atom_id res chain seq x y z
N MET A 1 -17.43 -7.90 4.48
CA MET A 1 -16.36 -8.81 4.02
C MET A 1 -15.25 -7.94 3.46
N ASN A 2 -13.97 -8.09 3.87
CA ASN A 2 -12.83 -7.83 2.97
C ASN A 2 -11.43 -8.12 3.55
N TRP A 3 -11.28 -9.22 4.28
CA TRP A 3 -9.94 -9.73 4.60
C TRP A 3 -9.14 -10.01 3.30
N ALA A 4 -9.78 -10.55 2.26
CA ALA A 4 -9.17 -10.75 0.94
C ALA A 4 -8.66 -9.44 0.30
N TRP A 5 -9.41 -8.35 0.39
CA TRP A 5 -8.98 -7.04 -0.15
C TRP A 5 -7.86 -6.40 0.66
N ARG A 6 -7.87 -6.53 1.98
CA ARG A 6 -6.77 -6.07 2.85
C ARG A 6 -5.47 -6.84 2.57
N PHE A 7 -5.56 -8.16 2.43
CA PHE A 7 -4.42 -8.99 2.04
C PHE A 7 -3.93 -8.66 0.63
N GLY A 8 -4.84 -8.43 -0.32
CA GLY A 8 -4.49 -7.99 -1.68
C GLY A 8 -3.67 -6.71 -1.67
N ILE A 9 -4.03 -5.71 -0.86
CA ILE A 9 -3.28 -4.45 -0.73
C ILE A 9 -1.90 -4.68 -0.12
N ILE A 10 -1.80 -5.48 0.94
CA ILE A 10 -0.51 -5.77 1.60
C ILE A 10 0.45 -6.48 0.64
N VAL A 11 -0.04 -7.43 -0.16
CA VAL A 11 0.79 -8.11 -1.17
C VAL A 11 1.20 -7.14 -2.28
N LEU A 12 0.25 -6.32 -2.76
CA LEU A 12 0.51 -5.36 -3.84
C LEU A 12 1.51 -4.26 -3.42
N SER A 13 1.58 -3.91 -2.14
CA SER A 13 2.56 -2.95 -1.60
C SER A 13 3.87 -3.59 -1.16
N GLY A 14 3.82 -4.83 -0.66
CA GLY A 14 4.99 -5.52 -0.11
C GLY A 14 5.98 -5.92 -1.20
N VAL A 15 5.49 -6.36 -2.37
CA VAL A 15 6.37 -6.73 -3.49
C VAL A 15 7.18 -5.53 -4.01
N PRO A 16 6.58 -4.35 -4.29
CA PRO A 16 7.33 -3.14 -4.65
C PRO A 16 8.26 -2.61 -3.55
N ALA A 17 7.94 -2.82 -2.26
CA ALA A 17 8.83 -2.44 -1.17
C ALA A 17 10.12 -3.29 -1.21
N ILE A 18 9.98 -4.62 -1.27
CA ILE A 18 11.12 -5.56 -1.25
C ILE A 18 11.98 -5.42 -2.51
N ILE A 19 11.34 -5.48 -3.69
CA ILE A 19 12.07 -5.43 -4.97
C ILE A 19 12.58 -4.01 -5.22
N GLY A 20 11.75 -3.00 -4.99
CA GLY A 20 12.09 -1.61 -5.25
C GLY A 20 13.20 -1.08 -4.33
N GLY A 21 13.25 -1.52 -3.06
CA GLY A 21 14.33 -1.19 -2.13
C GLY A 21 15.68 -1.79 -2.55
N GLY A 22 15.68 -3.05 -3.01
CA GLY A 22 16.87 -3.70 -3.55
C GLY A 22 17.40 -3.01 -4.82
N ILE A 23 16.50 -2.58 -5.71
CA ILE A 23 16.88 -1.84 -6.92
C ILE A 23 17.41 -0.44 -6.59
N THR A 24 16.77 0.29 -5.66
CA THR A 24 17.26 1.62 -5.25
C THR A 24 18.63 1.51 -4.61
N TYR A 25 18.86 0.50 -3.76
CA TYR A 25 20.18 0.26 -3.19
C TYR A 25 21.21 -0.09 -4.27
N GLY A 26 20.90 -0.99 -5.19
CA GLY A 26 21.83 -1.41 -6.25
C GLY A 26 22.19 -0.31 -7.25
N LEU A 27 21.34 0.71 -7.42
CA LEU A 27 21.58 1.83 -8.32
C LEU A 27 22.28 3.02 -7.66
N THR A 28 22.03 3.24 -6.36
CA THR A 28 22.52 4.44 -5.66
C THR A 28 23.60 4.14 -4.62
N GLU A 29 23.78 2.87 -4.26
CA GLU A 29 24.63 2.38 -3.17
C GLU A 29 24.42 3.15 -1.85
N ASN A 30 23.24 3.78 -1.70
CA ASN A 30 22.96 4.71 -0.63
C ASN A 30 21.68 4.32 0.11
N TRP A 31 21.85 4.03 1.39
CA TRP A 31 20.75 3.70 2.32
C TRP A 31 19.71 4.82 2.46
N ALA A 32 20.11 6.08 2.26
CA ALA A 32 19.16 7.20 2.30
C ALA A 32 18.12 7.12 1.17
N ALA A 33 18.53 6.70 -0.03
CA ALA A 33 17.62 6.56 -1.17
C ALA A 33 16.61 5.41 -0.94
N VAL A 34 17.06 4.33 -0.30
CA VAL A 34 16.20 3.20 0.10
C VAL A 34 15.14 3.65 1.11
N ILE A 35 15.53 4.43 2.12
CA ILE A 35 14.60 4.96 3.13
C ILE A 35 13.55 5.88 2.49
N VAL A 36 13.97 6.74 1.55
CA VAL A 36 13.04 7.60 0.81
C VAL A 36 12.06 6.78 -0.04
N TRP A 37 12.55 5.72 -0.70
CA TRP A 37 11.71 4.80 -1.47
C TRP A 37 10.67 4.09 -0.58
N GLU A 38 11.11 3.52 0.54
CA GLU A 38 10.25 2.88 1.54
C GLU A 38 9.17 3.85 2.05
N ALA A 39 9.53 5.10 2.33
CA ALA A 39 8.59 6.13 2.78
C ALA A 39 7.50 6.43 1.74
N ILE A 40 7.86 6.46 0.45
CA ILE A 40 6.91 6.67 -0.65
C ILE A 40 5.93 5.50 -0.73
N VAL A 41 6.43 4.26 -0.73
CA VAL A 41 5.58 3.05 -0.80
C VAL A 41 4.65 2.97 0.41
N PHE A 42 5.14 3.30 1.61
CA PHE A 42 4.33 3.35 2.81
C PHE A 42 3.23 4.41 2.73
N CYS A 43 3.56 5.61 2.27
CA CYS A 43 2.57 6.68 2.03
C CYS A 43 1.50 6.26 1.02
N LEU A 44 1.89 5.56 -0.06
CA LEU A 44 0.94 5.03 -1.06
C LEU A 44 0.02 3.98 -0.45
N LEU A 45 0.54 3.06 0.37
CA LEU A 45 -0.27 2.08 1.08
C LEU A 45 -1.28 2.75 2.02
N VAL A 46 -0.84 3.73 2.82
CA VAL A 46 -1.73 4.50 3.70
C VAL A 46 -2.81 5.22 2.89
N ALA A 47 -2.44 5.87 1.78
CA ALA A 47 -3.39 6.56 0.90
C ALA A 47 -4.42 5.60 0.29
N VAL A 48 -3.99 4.41 -0.17
CA VAL A 48 -4.88 3.37 -0.71
C VAL A 48 -5.81 2.82 0.37
N LEU A 49 -5.31 2.61 1.58
CA LEU A 49 -6.13 2.17 2.72
C LEU A 49 -7.18 3.22 3.09
N LEU A 50 -6.81 4.51 3.14
CA LEU A 50 -7.73 5.61 3.41
C LEU A 50 -8.81 5.73 2.33
N LYS A 51 -8.42 5.62 1.04
CA LYS A 51 -9.35 5.67 -0.09
C LYS A 51 -10.30 4.46 -0.11
N GLY A 52 -9.77 3.28 0.16
CA GLY A 52 -10.55 2.05 0.23
C GLY A 52 -11.47 1.96 1.46
N GLY A 53 -11.11 2.60 2.57
CA GLY A 53 -11.99 2.78 3.73
C GLY A 53 -13.27 3.54 3.38
N LYS A 54 -13.21 4.52 2.47
CA LYS A 54 -14.38 5.24 1.95
C LYS A 54 -15.29 4.38 1.06
N ALA A 55 -14.71 3.44 0.31
CA ALA A 55 -15.47 2.52 -0.56
C ALA A 55 -16.26 1.47 0.24
N GLY A 56 -15.73 1.00 1.37
CA GLY A 56 -16.40 0.02 2.24
C GLY A 56 -17.65 0.57 2.97
N SER A 57 -17.68 1.86 3.27
CA SER A 57 -18.78 2.51 4.00
C SER A 57 -20.04 2.72 3.17
N SER A 58 -19.92 2.73 1.84
CA SER A 58 -21.05 3.01 0.94
C SER A 58 -21.94 1.78 0.69
N HIS A 59 -21.42 0.57 0.90
CA HIS A 59 -22.18 -0.67 0.70
C HIS A 59 -23.09 -1.05 1.87
N HIS A 60 -22.97 -0.38 3.04
CA HIS A 60 -23.81 -0.68 4.21
C HIS A 60 -25.13 0.11 4.22
N LYS A 61 -25.26 1.22 3.47
CA LYS A 61 -26.45 2.09 3.53
C LYS A 61 -27.62 1.70 2.61
N VAL A 62 -27.48 0.69 1.75
CA VAL A 62 -28.51 0.37 0.73
C VAL A 62 -29.41 -0.82 1.12
N ALA A 63 -29.16 -1.50 2.24
CA ALA A 63 -29.86 -2.74 2.60
C ALA A 63 -30.86 -2.61 3.75
N VAL A 64 -31.43 -1.42 4.00
CA VAL A 64 -32.58 -1.25 4.91
C VAL A 64 -33.50 -0.16 4.36
N HIS A 65 -34.41 -0.55 3.47
CA HIS A 65 -35.68 0.13 3.23
C HIS A 65 -36.71 -0.91 2.79
#